data_AF-A0A7X9ATC8-F1
#
_entry.id   AF-A0A7X9ATC8-F1
#
_cell.length_a   1.000
_cell.length_b   1.000
_cell.length_c   1.000
_cell.angle_alpha   90.00
_cell.angle_beta   90.00
_cell.angle_gamma   90.00
#
_symmetry.space_group_name_H-M   'P 1'
#
loop_
_entity.id
_entity.type
_entity.pdbx_description
1 polymer ?
#
loop_
_entity_poly.entity_id
_entity_poly.type
_entity_poly.pdbx_seq_one_letter_code
_entity_poly.pdbx_strand_id
1 'polypeptide(L)'
;MIGRVVLISLLAASGASLAAGADDSGWRLDANMAIPEIVEEGIAWYDPGQPPFRLSGFPWFAQDKVFRRLPVNPSHPLPSAVNSLANNTAGGNVAFRSTSSRILVKVVLTSKSDGMFHMAPTGKSGFDLYVGAPGKQKSAGVTRMDEGVTEYQSQLFSGGKGWNEFT
;
A
#
# COMPACT_ATOMS: atom_id res chain seq x y z
N MET A 1 -11.52 13.58 17.14
CA MET A 1 -12.19 12.56 16.33
C MET A 1 -11.11 11.62 15.80
N ILE A 2 -10.94 10.50 16.48
CA ILE A 2 -9.89 9.51 16.23
C ILE A 2 -10.56 8.41 15.40
N GLY A 3 -10.10 8.25 14.15
CA GLY A 3 -10.62 7.23 13.24
C GLY A 3 -10.38 5.85 13.84
N ARG A 4 -11.45 5.26 14.36
CA ARG A 4 -11.52 3.84 14.71
C ARG A 4 -11.64 3.06 13.41
N VAL A 5 -10.59 2.33 13.03
CA VAL A 5 -10.69 1.28 12.01
C VAL A 5 -11.36 0.08 12.65
N VAL A 6 -12.51 -0.29 12.12
CA VAL A 6 -13.27 -1.50 12.44
C VAL A 6 -13.30 -2.33 11.15
N LEU A 7 -12.66 -3.50 11.13
CA LEU A 7 -12.86 -4.49 10.06
C LEU A 7 -13.90 -5.51 10.53
N ILE A 8 -15.02 -5.62 9.80
CA ILE A 8 -16.07 -6.62 9.98
C ILE A 8 -16.11 -7.51 8.73
N SER A 9 -16.15 -8.83 8.97
CA SER A 9 -16.21 -9.94 8.02
C SER A 9 -17.62 -10.21 7.47
N LEU A 10 -17.76 -10.80 6.28
CA LEU A 10 -18.42 -12.13 6.11
C LEU A 10 -18.28 -12.70 4.67
N LEU A 11 -18.46 -14.02 4.61
CA LEU A 11 -18.32 -14.99 3.52
C LEU A 11 -19.54 -15.00 2.55
N ALA A 12 -19.35 -15.14 1.23
CA ALA A 12 -20.25 -15.85 0.30
C ALA A 12 -19.62 -16.04 -1.09
N ALA A 13 -20.06 -17.07 -1.81
CA ALA A 13 -19.33 -17.80 -2.85
C ALA A 13 -19.52 -17.34 -4.32
N SER A 14 -18.47 -17.68 -5.10
CA SER A 14 -18.41 -18.09 -6.52
C SER A 14 -18.84 -17.15 -7.65
N GLY A 15 -17.92 -16.99 -8.62
CA GLY A 15 -18.22 -16.67 -10.01
C GLY A 15 -17.15 -15.82 -10.69
N ALA A 16 -16.01 -16.40 -11.10
CA ALA A 16 -15.03 -15.68 -11.90
C ALA A 16 -15.42 -15.69 -13.39
N SER A 17 -15.71 -14.52 -13.95
CA SER A 17 -15.48 -14.23 -15.37
C SER A 17 -14.78 -12.88 -15.49
N LEU A 18 -13.52 -12.91 -15.93
CA LEU A 18 -12.78 -11.71 -16.29
C LEU A 18 -13.29 -11.23 -17.66
N ALA A 19 -14.16 -10.23 -17.65
CA ALA A 19 -14.38 -9.39 -18.82
C ALA A 19 -13.52 -8.13 -18.65
N ALA A 20 -12.46 -8.03 -19.44
CA ALA A 20 -11.79 -6.76 -19.68
C ALA A 20 -12.80 -5.83 -20.36
N GLY A 21 -13.29 -4.81 -19.64
CA GLY A 21 -14.19 -3.82 -20.19
C GLY A 21 -13.51 -3.10 -21.34
N ALA A 22 -14.04 -3.26 -22.55
CA ALA A 22 -13.75 -2.38 -23.66
C ALA A 22 -14.54 -1.08 -23.44
N ASP A 23 -13.84 0.05 -23.39
CA ASP A 23 -14.48 1.35 -23.56
C ASP A 23 -14.64 1.60 -25.07
N ASP A 24 -15.79 2.16 -25.47
CA ASP A 24 -16.17 2.41 -26.88
C ASP A 24 -15.31 3.49 -27.58
N SER A 25 -14.18 3.88 -26.99
CA SER A 25 -13.27 4.92 -27.50
C SER A 25 -12.38 4.43 -28.65
N GLY A 26 -12.28 3.11 -28.84
CA GLY A 26 -11.34 2.47 -29.78
C GLY A 26 -9.90 2.39 -29.26
N TRP A 27 -9.62 2.93 -28.06
CA TRP A 27 -8.32 2.84 -27.40
C TRP A 27 -8.32 1.60 -26.51
N ARG A 28 -7.54 0.59 -26.87
CA ARG A 28 -7.39 -0.61 -26.03
C ARG A 28 -6.36 -0.35 -24.95
N LEU A 29 -6.78 -0.41 -23.69
CA LEU A 29 -5.88 -0.43 -22.55
C LEU A 29 -4.88 -1.60 -22.69
N ASP A 30 -3.60 -1.33 -22.44
CA ASP A 30 -2.60 -2.40 -22.35
C ASP A 30 -3.00 -3.36 -21.22
N ALA A 31 -3.08 -4.65 -21.52
CA ALA A 31 -3.46 -5.67 -20.55
C ALA A 31 -2.55 -5.69 -19.30
N ASN A 32 -1.29 -5.25 -19.43
CA ASN A 32 -0.34 -5.13 -18.32
C ASN A 32 -0.59 -3.90 -17.43
N MET A 33 -1.35 -2.93 -17.93
CA MET A 33 -1.77 -1.72 -17.23
C MET A 33 -3.15 -1.84 -16.61
N ALA A 34 -3.91 -2.90 -16.95
CA ALA A 34 -5.18 -3.18 -16.31
C ALA A 34 -5.02 -3.39 -14.80
N ILE A 35 -5.96 -2.86 -14.03
CA ILE A 35 -6.06 -3.12 -12.60
C ILE A 35 -6.76 -4.47 -12.44
N PRO A 36 -6.06 -5.51 -11.93
CA PRO A 36 -6.66 -6.83 -11.80
C PRO A 36 -7.68 -6.82 -10.66
N GLU A 37 -8.73 -7.62 -10.81
CA GLU A 37 -9.63 -7.93 -9.71
C GLU A 37 -8.87 -8.63 -8.57
N ILE A 38 -9.11 -8.20 -7.34
CA ILE A 38 -8.44 -8.74 -6.17
C ILE A 38 -9.25 -9.88 -5.57
N VAL A 39 -8.70 -11.09 -5.65
CA VAL A 39 -9.29 -12.27 -5.00
C VAL A 39 -8.81 -12.35 -3.55
N GLU A 40 -9.66 -12.01 -2.58
CA GLU A 40 -9.30 -12.06 -1.14
C GLU A 40 -9.33 -13.48 -0.53
N GLU A 41 -9.74 -14.50 -1.30
CA GLU A 41 -9.86 -15.86 -0.78
C GLU A 41 -8.50 -16.41 -0.32
N GLY A 42 -8.48 -16.91 0.94
CA GLY A 42 -7.27 -17.39 1.61
C GLY A 42 -6.30 -16.28 2.06
N ILE A 43 -6.69 -15.00 2.01
CA ILE A 43 -5.86 -13.88 2.47
C ILE A 43 -6.15 -13.58 3.95
N ALA A 44 -5.08 -13.48 4.74
CA ALA A 44 -5.11 -12.99 6.11
C ALA A 44 -4.55 -11.55 6.14
N TRP A 45 -5.31 -10.63 6.73
CA TRP A 45 -4.94 -9.22 6.85
C TRP A 45 -4.25 -8.95 8.19
N TYR A 46 -3.17 -8.16 8.16
CA TYR A 46 -2.38 -7.82 9.34
C TYR A 46 -2.12 -6.31 9.41
N ASP A 47 -2.00 -5.78 10.63
CA ASP A 47 -1.56 -4.41 10.87
C ASP A 47 -0.03 -4.31 10.79
N PRO A 48 0.54 -3.48 9.88
CA PRO A 48 1.99 -3.32 9.75
C PRO A 48 2.64 -2.64 10.97
N GLY A 49 1.84 -2.05 11.87
CA GLY A 49 2.30 -1.49 13.14
C GLY A 49 2.52 -2.52 14.25
N GLN A 50 2.18 -3.80 14.01
CA GLN A 50 2.28 -4.88 14.99
C GLN A 50 3.34 -5.93 14.60
N PRO A 51 3.88 -6.71 15.55
CA PRO A 51 4.68 -7.88 15.22
C PRO A 51 3.90 -8.84 14.29
N PRO A 52 4.57 -9.54 13.35
CA PRO A 52 6.02 -9.64 13.16
C PRO A 52 6.61 -8.58 12.21
N PHE A 53 5.88 -7.51 11.87
CA PHE A 53 6.35 -6.49 10.95
C PHE A 53 7.39 -5.56 11.61
N ARG A 54 8.40 -5.18 10.84
CA ARG A 54 9.37 -4.16 11.22
C ARG A 54 9.10 -2.89 10.42
N LEU A 55 8.58 -1.88 11.10
CA LEU A 55 8.35 -0.55 10.54
C LEU A 55 9.63 0.29 10.64
N SER A 56 10.06 0.92 9.54
CA SER A 56 11.17 1.89 9.51
C SER A 56 10.75 3.18 8.80
N GLY A 57 11.46 4.29 9.05
CA GLY A 57 11.13 5.61 8.48
C GLY A 57 10.08 6.41 9.26
N PHE A 58 9.58 5.87 10.38
CA PHE A 58 8.62 6.53 11.27
C PHE A 58 9.12 6.55 12.72
N PRO A 59 10.04 7.45 13.09
CA PRO A 59 10.71 7.41 14.40
C PRO A 59 9.78 7.59 15.61
N TRP A 60 8.63 8.23 15.40
CA TRP A 60 7.64 8.53 16.45
C TRP A 60 6.43 7.59 16.45
N PHE A 61 6.43 6.53 15.62
CA PHE A 61 5.28 5.62 15.51
C PHE A 61 4.95 4.93 16.83
N ALA A 62 5.96 4.61 17.65
CA ALA A 62 5.75 3.94 18.93
C ALA A 62 4.85 4.75 19.89
N GLN A 63 5.00 6.08 19.86
CA GLN A 63 4.30 7.04 20.69
C GLN A 63 2.99 7.48 20.04
N ASP A 64 3.05 7.92 18.78
CA ASP A 64 1.95 8.64 18.14
C ASP A 64 0.98 7.69 17.39
N LYS A 65 1.42 6.46 17.09
CA LYS A 65 0.64 5.45 16.35
C LYS A 65 0.11 5.94 14.99
N VAL A 66 0.86 6.84 14.35
CA VAL A 66 0.57 7.37 13.02
C VAL A 66 1.79 7.24 12.11
N PHE A 67 1.55 6.95 10.83
CA PHE A 67 2.60 6.87 9.80
C PHE A 67 3.06 8.28 9.39
N ARG A 68 3.79 8.95 10.28
CA ARG A 68 4.21 10.34 10.14
C ARG A 68 5.73 10.50 10.37
N ARG A 69 6.35 11.38 9.60
CA ARG A 69 7.82 11.59 9.61
C ARG A 69 8.34 12.51 10.71
N LEU A 70 7.48 13.29 11.35
CA LEU A 70 7.78 14.18 12.48
C LEU A 70 6.74 13.92 13.59
N PRO A 71 7.04 14.25 14.86
CA PRO A 71 6.09 14.02 15.95
C PRO A 71 4.78 14.78 15.71
N VAL A 72 3.68 14.24 16.21
CA VAL A 72 2.37 14.91 16.22
C VAL A 72 2.43 16.15 17.12
N ASN A 73 3.12 16.03 18.26
CA ASN A 73 3.31 17.11 19.23
C ASN A 73 4.80 17.44 19.37
N PRO A 74 5.38 18.23 18.43
CA PRO A 74 6.78 18.63 18.51
C PRO A 74 7.02 19.58 19.70
N SER A 75 8.21 19.51 20.31
CA SER A 75 8.60 20.39 21.42
C SER A 75 8.71 21.87 21.02
N HIS A 76 8.94 22.12 19.73
CA HIS A 76 8.99 23.44 19.12
C HIS A 76 8.01 23.51 17.96
N PRO A 77 7.36 24.67 17.73
CA PRO A 77 6.43 24.82 16.63
C PRO A 77 7.13 24.62 15.29
N LEU A 78 6.56 23.76 14.46
CA LEU A 78 6.99 23.57 13.09
C LEU A 78 6.32 24.61 12.18
N PRO A 79 7.00 25.12 11.15
CA PRO A 79 6.34 25.89 10.10
C PRO A 79 5.16 25.09 9.53
N SER A 80 4.04 25.75 9.24
CA SER A 80 2.80 25.10 8.81
C SER A 80 2.99 24.15 7.62
N ALA A 81 3.73 24.60 6.60
CA ALA A 81 4.06 23.78 5.43
C ALA A 81 4.87 22.53 5.79
N VAL A 82 5.85 22.65 6.69
CA VAL A 82 6.66 21.51 7.18
C VAL A 82 5.79 20.55 7.97
N ASN A 83 4.91 21.07 8.82
CA ASN A 83 3.98 20.26 9.61
C ASN A 83 3.02 19.46 8.71
N SER A 84 2.53 20.06 7.63
CA SER A 84 1.70 19.38 6.63
C SER A 84 2.48 18.29 5.88
N LEU A 85 3.67 18.61 5.38
CA LEU A 85 4.52 17.67 4.62
C LEU A 85 5.02 16.47 5.45
N ALA A 86 5.05 16.60 6.77
CA ALA A 86 5.41 15.50 7.65
C ALA A 86 4.38 14.34 7.65
N ASN A 87 3.15 14.58 7.17
CA ASN A 87 2.15 13.52 6.96
C ASN A 87 2.46 12.62 5.75
N ASN A 88 3.35 13.06 4.84
CA ASN A 88 3.74 12.24 3.69
C ASN A 88 4.71 11.13 4.15
N THR A 89 4.44 9.90 3.73
CA THR A 89 5.13 8.67 4.17
C THR A 89 6.43 8.36 3.42
N ALA A 90 7.03 9.36 2.77
CA ALA A 90 8.24 9.19 1.97
C ALA A 90 9.40 8.57 2.78
N GLY A 91 9.97 7.46 2.29
CA GLY A 91 11.04 6.72 2.95
C GLY A 91 10.57 5.76 4.05
N GLY A 92 9.28 5.71 4.35
CA GLY A 92 8.69 4.69 5.21
C GLY A 92 8.75 3.31 4.55
N ASN A 93 9.08 2.28 5.32
CA ASN A 93 9.08 0.89 4.84
C ASN A 93 8.58 -0.09 5.90
N VAL A 94 8.06 -1.21 5.43
CA VAL A 94 7.56 -2.31 6.25
C VAL A 94 8.26 -3.59 5.82
N ALA A 95 9.12 -4.12 6.68
CA ALA A 95 9.84 -5.34 6.38
C ALA A 95 9.30 -6.53 7.17
N PHE A 96 9.20 -7.68 6.52
CA PHE A 96 8.71 -8.92 7.12
C PHE A 96 9.23 -10.14 6.34
N ARG A 97 9.04 -11.33 6.92
CA ARG A 97 9.37 -12.61 6.28
C ARG A 97 8.11 -13.43 6.19
N SER A 98 7.89 -14.09 5.05
CA SER A 98 6.71 -14.92 4.86
C SER A 98 6.95 -16.04 3.85
N THR A 99 6.23 -17.14 4.02
CA THR A 99 6.11 -18.22 3.04
C THR A 99 4.87 -18.06 2.13
N SER A 100 4.11 -16.98 2.29
CA SER A 100 2.91 -16.70 1.50
C SER A 100 3.22 -16.66 0.00
N SER A 101 2.39 -17.33 -0.80
CA SER A 101 2.48 -17.30 -2.25
C SER A 101 1.93 -16.02 -2.87
N ARG A 102 1.21 -15.20 -2.10
CA ARG A 102 0.61 -13.93 -2.52
C ARG A 102 0.84 -12.88 -1.44
N ILE A 103 1.17 -11.66 -1.85
CA ILE A 103 1.27 -10.48 -0.97
C ILE A 103 0.33 -9.41 -1.53
N LEU A 104 -0.56 -8.91 -0.67
CA LEU A 104 -1.52 -7.87 -0.98
C LEU A 104 -1.39 -6.73 0.02
N VAL A 105 -1.75 -5.52 -0.42
CA VAL A 105 -1.91 -4.34 0.44
C VAL A 105 -3.34 -3.83 0.35
N LYS A 106 -3.85 -3.33 1.46
CA LYS A 106 -5.12 -2.60 1.58
C LYS A 106 -4.79 -1.23 2.16
N VAL A 107 -5.10 -0.19 1.40
CA VAL A 107 -4.56 1.15 1.61
C VAL A 107 -5.71 2.13 1.78
N VAL A 108 -5.58 3.01 2.78
CA VAL A 108 -6.42 4.19 2.98
C VAL A 108 -5.51 5.40 2.98
N LEU A 109 -5.77 6.34 2.08
CA LEU A 109 -5.04 7.59 1.89
C LEU A 109 -5.74 8.72 2.64
N THR A 110 -4.97 9.66 3.17
CA THR A 110 -5.50 10.83 3.89
C THR A 110 -6.00 11.94 2.97
N SER A 111 -5.69 11.85 1.68
CA SER A 111 -6.16 12.75 0.64
C SER A 111 -6.25 12.02 -0.69
N LYS A 112 -6.97 12.59 -1.66
CA LYS A 112 -7.02 12.07 -3.02
C LYS A 112 -5.62 12.04 -3.64
N SER A 113 -5.36 11.01 -4.43
CA SER A 113 -4.15 10.88 -5.25
C SER A 113 -4.27 11.66 -6.58
N ASP A 114 -4.64 12.94 -6.54
CA ASP A 114 -4.78 13.80 -7.73
C ASP A 114 -3.88 15.06 -7.63
N GLY A 115 -4.02 16.03 -8.54
CA GLY A 115 -3.47 17.38 -8.38
C GLY A 115 -1.97 17.59 -8.67
N MET A 116 -1.19 16.55 -8.96
CA MET A 116 0.23 16.65 -9.29
C MET A 116 0.54 15.97 -10.63
N PHE A 117 0.26 16.66 -11.75
CA PHE A 117 0.40 16.12 -13.10
C PHE A 117 1.83 15.65 -13.46
N HIS A 118 2.85 16.13 -12.74
CA HIS A 118 4.24 15.78 -12.94
C HIS A 118 4.69 14.56 -12.11
N MET A 119 3.80 13.97 -11.30
CA MET A 119 4.09 12.78 -10.50
C MET A 119 3.11 11.66 -10.83
N ALA A 120 3.64 10.48 -11.16
CA ALA A 120 2.82 9.29 -11.34
C ALA A 120 2.07 8.95 -10.04
N PRO A 121 0.78 8.54 -10.11
CA PRO A 121 0.01 8.12 -8.94
C PRO A 121 0.73 7.08 -8.08
N THR A 122 1.37 6.10 -8.71
CA THR A 122 2.14 5.03 -8.05
C THR A 122 3.31 5.56 -7.21
N GLY A 123 3.91 6.69 -7.59
CA GLY A 123 5.01 7.31 -6.83
C GLY A 123 4.56 8.16 -5.65
N LYS A 124 3.39 8.80 -5.73
CA LYS A 124 2.88 9.69 -4.68
C LYS A 124 1.95 9.00 -3.67
N SER A 125 1.29 7.92 -4.06
CA SER A 125 0.29 7.23 -3.22
C SER A 125 0.32 5.71 -3.32
N GLY A 126 1.32 5.16 -4.01
CA GLY A 126 1.48 3.73 -4.19
C GLY A 126 2.42 3.08 -3.17
N PHE A 127 2.58 1.76 -3.32
CA PHE A 127 3.59 0.96 -2.64
C PHE A 127 4.40 0.19 -3.68
N ASP A 128 5.68 0.00 -3.41
CA ASP A 128 6.58 -0.85 -4.19
C ASP A 128 7.10 -1.94 -3.27
N LEU A 129 7.02 -3.19 -3.72
CA LEU A 129 7.41 -4.36 -2.96
C LEU A 129 8.73 -4.89 -3.49
N TYR A 130 9.64 -5.13 -2.58
CA TYR A 130 10.93 -5.75 -2.86
C TYR A 130 11.01 -7.12 -2.22
N VAL A 131 11.71 -8.03 -2.90
CA VAL A 131 11.98 -9.39 -2.39
C VAL A 131 13.47 -9.69 -2.40
N GLY A 132 13.95 -10.32 -1.33
CA GLY A 132 15.33 -10.77 -1.17
C GLY A 132 15.99 -10.25 0.09
N ALA A 133 17.19 -10.79 0.38
CA ALA A 133 17.96 -10.41 1.56
C ALA A 133 18.32 -8.90 1.55
N PRO A 134 18.50 -8.28 2.73
CA PRO A 134 18.92 -6.88 2.84
C PRO A 134 20.12 -6.55 1.94
N GLY A 135 19.99 -5.50 1.12
CA GLY A 135 21.05 -5.08 0.20
C GLY A 135 21.15 -5.90 -1.10
N LYS A 136 20.34 -6.94 -1.28
CA LYS A 136 20.23 -7.73 -2.53
C LYS A 136 18.79 -7.83 -3.03
N GLN A 137 17.95 -6.91 -2.58
CA GLN A 137 16.54 -6.81 -2.92
C GLN A 137 16.34 -6.57 -4.42
N LYS A 138 15.33 -7.22 -4.99
CA LYS A 138 14.84 -6.97 -6.35
C LYS A 138 13.40 -6.50 -6.28
N SER A 139 13.00 -5.62 -7.20
CA SER A 139 11.58 -5.23 -7.32
C SER A 139 10.76 -6.47 -7.66
N ALA A 140 9.66 -6.64 -6.93
CA ALA A 140 8.73 -7.75 -7.03
C ALA A 140 7.37 -7.31 -7.60
N GLY A 141 6.94 -6.08 -7.29
CA GLY A 141 5.73 -5.50 -7.86
C GLY A 141 5.39 -4.14 -7.26
N VAL A 142 4.65 -3.34 -8.03
CA VAL A 142 4.17 -2.01 -7.65
C VAL A 142 2.64 -2.01 -7.62
N THR A 143 2.05 -1.20 -6.75
CA THR A 143 0.60 -1.03 -6.69
C THR A 143 0.05 -0.55 -8.03
N ARG A 144 -1.06 -1.16 -8.45
CA ARG A 144 -1.94 -0.62 -9.50
C ARG A 144 -3.22 -0.10 -8.85
N MET A 145 -3.62 1.11 -9.20
CA MET A 145 -4.78 1.82 -8.66
C MET A 145 -5.22 2.92 -9.64
N ASP A 146 -6.49 3.32 -9.57
CA ASP A 146 -6.99 4.46 -10.34
C ASP A 146 -6.48 5.80 -9.76
N GLU A 147 -6.48 6.84 -10.58
CA GLU A 147 -6.15 8.19 -10.11
C GLU A 147 -7.27 8.75 -9.20
N GLY A 148 -6.90 9.56 -8.21
CA GLY A 148 -7.88 10.24 -7.35
C GLY A 148 -8.58 9.35 -6.31
N VAL A 149 -8.27 8.06 -6.26
CA VAL A 149 -8.76 7.16 -5.20
C VAL A 149 -8.26 7.60 -3.82
N THR A 150 -9.03 7.24 -2.80
CA THR A 150 -8.64 7.39 -1.38
C THR A 150 -8.52 6.06 -0.68
N GLU A 151 -9.03 4.99 -1.27
CA GLU A 151 -8.92 3.62 -0.77
C GLU A 151 -8.69 2.68 -1.95
N TYR A 152 -7.83 1.68 -1.78
CA TYR A 152 -7.61 0.66 -2.79
C TYR A 152 -7.01 -0.61 -2.21
N GLN A 153 -7.08 -1.69 -2.99
CA GLN A 153 -6.34 -2.92 -2.75
C GLN A 153 -5.42 -3.21 -3.94
N SER A 154 -4.27 -3.81 -3.67
CA SER A 154 -3.36 -4.19 -4.74
C SER A 154 -2.59 -5.45 -4.39
N GLN A 155 -2.48 -6.38 -5.34
CA GLN A 155 -1.60 -7.54 -5.22
C GLN A 155 -0.22 -7.20 -5.77
N LEU A 156 0.79 -7.32 -4.92
CA LEU A 156 2.18 -6.94 -5.25
C LEU A 156 3.07 -8.14 -5.55
N PHE A 157 2.65 -9.35 -5.18
CA PHE A 157 3.45 -10.55 -5.38
C PHE A 157 2.59 -11.76 -5.70
N SER A 158 3.12 -12.63 -6.57
CA SER A 158 2.68 -14.00 -6.77
C SER A 158 3.89 -14.89 -7.01
N GLY A 159 4.06 -15.94 -6.20
CA GLY A 159 5.26 -16.78 -6.26
C GLY A 159 5.14 -18.08 -5.49
N GLY A 160 6.23 -18.85 -5.47
CA GLY A 160 6.29 -20.17 -4.84
C GLY A 160 6.24 -20.13 -3.30
N LYS A 161 5.86 -21.27 -2.71
CA LYS A 161 5.81 -21.47 -1.25
C LYS A 161 7.23 -21.73 -0.72
N GLY A 162 7.96 -20.65 -0.44
CA GLY A 162 9.28 -20.67 0.18
C GLY A 162 9.46 -19.43 1.06
N TRP A 163 10.41 -19.47 2.00
CA TRP A 163 10.69 -18.29 2.83
C TRP A 163 11.24 -17.16 1.96
N ASN A 164 10.50 -16.06 1.92
CA ASN A 164 10.89 -14.82 1.27
C ASN A 164 11.02 -13.72 2.32
N GLU A 165 11.97 -12.82 2.09
CA GLU A 165 12.12 -11.58 2.85
C GLU A 165 11.57 -10.45 1.99
N PHE A 166 10.64 -9.70 2.56
CA PHE A 166 9.92 -8.62 1.89
C PHE A 166 10.23 -7.29 2.55
N THR A 167 10.25 -6.23 1.75
CA THR A 167 10.36 -4.83 2.21
C THR A 167 9.55 -3.92 1.31
#